data_AF-A0A1F9IKF8-F1
#
_entry.id   AF-A0A1F9IKF8-F1
#
_cell.length_a   1.000
_cell.length_b   1.000
_cell.length_c   1.000
_cell.angle_alpha   90.00
_cell.angle_beta   90.00
_cell.angle_gamma   90.00
#
_symmetry.space_group_name_H-M   'P 1'
#
loop_
_entity.id
_entity.type
_entity.pdbx_description
1 polymer ?
#
loop_
_entity_poly.entity_id
_entity_poly.type
_entity_poly.pdbx_seq_one_letter_code
_entity_poly.pdbx_strand_id
1 'polypeptide(L)'
;MEQKTKILVTDSLAPQGLEVFERTPGFKVDVRLGLKPADLKKIVGEYHGWVIRSGTKVTADLIGAAENLKVVGRAGVGVENVDVEAASKKGIVVMNTPGGNNVTTAEHTISLMLSLARHIPQAVASLKAGQWKRDKFMGVEVCNKTLGVIGLGNVGRIVAERAVGLRMKVIGHDPFVTPENAARLGVEPVSLDEIFARSDFITVHVPLTNETRGLIDRKAIAKMKKGVRIINCARGGIVDEKDLAEALKEGKVAGAALDVYVDEPPPPDHPLIKMDQVITTPHLGASTDEAQLNVAIAVAEQMVDFLARGIIRYAVNVPSVSPELLKALRPYLTLGEKLGSLQVQMLATLPQEVHVEYGGEVTQYDVAPLTLAVLKGILTPMMESSVNYVNAPVIARERGIKVVESKSSRASDFASSITVKVKTKQKELEVEGAIFGSNNPRIVRINSFYLEAVPEGYILILNNRDVPGVIGAVGTLLGQKGINIASMELGREKAGGMAISFFHVDDAVPKETLEALRNLPSIVTAELVKL
;
A
#
# COMPACT_ATOMS: atom_id res chain seq x y z
N MET A 1 -32.75 -1.51 13.99
CA MET A 1 -31.48 -1.59 14.74
C MET A 1 -30.37 -1.30 13.76
N GLU A 2 -29.56 -0.25 13.98
CA GLU A 2 -28.35 -0.03 13.18
C GLU A 2 -27.46 -1.28 13.22
N GLN A 3 -27.08 -1.78 12.04
CA GLN A 3 -26.22 -2.94 11.90
C GLN A 3 -24.82 -2.57 12.41
N LYS A 4 -24.43 -3.12 13.56
CA LYS A 4 -23.14 -2.80 14.19
C LYS A 4 -21.97 -3.37 13.38
N THR A 5 -20.93 -2.56 13.17
CA THR A 5 -19.64 -2.97 12.61
C THR A 5 -18.93 -3.88 13.61
N LYS A 6 -18.83 -5.18 13.29
CA LYS A 6 -18.16 -6.18 14.14
C LYS A 6 -16.64 -6.22 13.89
N ILE A 7 -15.85 -6.17 14.94
CA ILE A 7 -14.37 -6.26 14.93
C ILE A 7 -13.94 -7.54 15.64
N LEU A 8 -13.23 -8.41 14.94
CA LEU A 8 -12.62 -9.62 15.50
C LEU A 8 -11.20 -9.33 15.95
N VAL A 9 -10.82 -9.76 17.15
CA VAL A 9 -9.45 -9.68 17.67
C VAL A 9 -8.99 -11.08 18.08
N THR A 10 -7.98 -11.64 17.40
CA THR A 10 -7.57 -13.05 17.62
C THR A 10 -6.20 -13.20 18.29
N ASP A 11 -5.46 -12.11 18.43
CA ASP A 11 -4.20 -12.06 19.16
C ASP A 11 -4.29 -11.07 20.32
N SER A 12 -3.43 -11.24 21.33
CA SER A 12 -3.39 -10.36 22.49
C SER A 12 -3.11 -8.91 22.08
N LEU A 13 -4.03 -8.00 22.40
CA LEU A 13 -3.93 -6.57 22.14
C LEU A 13 -3.95 -5.81 23.48
N ALA A 14 -3.22 -4.68 23.57
CA ALA A 14 -3.27 -3.86 24.78
C ALA A 14 -4.71 -3.33 25.02
N PRO A 15 -5.20 -3.27 26.27
CA PRO A 15 -6.56 -2.82 26.59
C PRO A 15 -6.94 -1.48 25.96
N GLN A 16 -5.99 -0.53 25.94
CA GLN A 16 -6.19 0.80 25.37
C GLN A 16 -6.50 0.75 23.87
N GLY A 17 -6.00 -0.24 23.12
CA GLY A 17 -6.37 -0.45 21.73
C GLY A 17 -7.81 -0.97 21.57
N LEU A 18 -8.27 -1.82 22.51
CA LEU A 18 -9.66 -2.30 22.54
C LEU A 18 -10.62 -1.14 22.87
N GLU A 19 -10.25 -0.29 23.84
CA GLU A 19 -11.02 0.89 24.24
C GLU A 19 -11.30 1.84 23.07
N VAL A 20 -10.38 1.96 22.10
CA VAL A 20 -10.59 2.77 20.89
C VAL A 20 -11.79 2.27 20.08
N PHE A 21 -11.93 0.96 19.93
CA PHE A 21 -13.08 0.38 19.23
C PHE A 21 -14.35 0.44 20.07
N GLU A 22 -14.26 0.17 21.37
CA GLU A 22 -15.41 0.16 22.30
C GLU A 22 -16.06 1.54 22.45
N ARG A 23 -15.25 2.61 22.46
CA ARG A 23 -15.76 3.99 22.52
C ARG A 23 -16.31 4.50 21.18
N THR A 24 -16.13 3.76 20.09
CA THR A 24 -16.57 4.18 18.75
C THR A 24 -18.04 3.78 18.54
N PRO A 25 -18.96 4.75 18.32
CA PRO A 25 -20.38 4.45 18.07
C PRO A 25 -20.57 3.50 16.88
N GLY A 26 -21.46 2.52 17.03
CA GLY A 26 -21.75 1.54 15.99
C GLY A 26 -20.76 0.38 15.89
N PHE A 27 -19.70 0.33 16.69
CA PHE A 27 -18.73 -0.77 16.69
C PHE A 27 -19.05 -1.81 17.77
N LYS A 28 -18.67 -3.06 17.52
CA LYS A 28 -18.71 -4.15 18.50
C LYS A 28 -17.42 -4.97 18.38
N VAL A 29 -16.64 -5.01 19.45
CA VAL A 29 -15.41 -5.82 19.53
C VAL A 29 -15.76 -7.22 20.02
N ASP A 30 -15.12 -8.23 19.44
CA ASP A 30 -15.16 -9.62 19.87
C ASP A 30 -13.71 -10.16 19.96
N VAL A 31 -13.25 -10.42 21.18
CA VAL A 31 -11.91 -10.94 21.46
C VAL A 31 -11.97 -12.46 21.55
N ARG A 32 -11.32 -13.15 20.60
CA ARG A 32 -11.34 -14.61 20.45
C ARG A 32 -9.92 -15.16 20.31
N LEU A 33 -9.21 -15.19 21.43
CA LEU A 33 -7.82 -15.64 21.47
C LEU A 33 -7.69 -17.16 21.30
N GLY A 34 -6.63 -17.60 20.63
CA GLY A 34 -6.24 -19.03 20.56
C GLY A 34 -7.17 -19.92 19.72
N LEU A 35 -8.07 -19.35 18.92
CA LEU A 35 -8.89 -20.14 18.00
C LEU A 35 -8.05 -20.81 16.92
N LYS A 36 -8.35 -22.08 16.65
CA LYS A 36 -7.73 -22.83 15.55
C LYS A 36 -8.28 -22.33 14.20
N PRO A 37 -7.53 -22.45 13.09
CA PRO A 37 -7.98 -22.02 11.77
C PRO A 37 -9.36 -22.56 11.37
N ALA A 38 -9.67 -23.83 11.69
CA ALA A 38 -10.96 -24.43 11.38
C ALA A 38 -12.14 -23.75 12.10
N ASP A 39 -11.93 -23.23 13.31
CA ASP A 39 -12.96 -22.55 14.09
C ASP A 39 -13.05 -21.06 13.72
N LEU A 40 -11.91 -20.43 13.40
CA LEU A 40 -11.88 -19.09 12.81
C LEU A 40 -12.69 -19.02 11.52
N LYS A 41 -12.53 -20.02 10.64
CA LYS A 41 -13.24 -20.09 9.36
C LYS A 41 -14.76 -20.06 9.51
N LYS A 42 -15.29 -20.63 10.60
CA LYS A 42 -16.74 -20.68 10.85
C LYS A 42 -17.33 -19.33 11.23
N ILE A 43 -16.54 -18.44 11.83
CA ILE A 43 -17.03 -17.18 12.39
C ILE A 43 -16.59 -15.95 11.58
N VAL A 44 -15.49 -16.03 10.85
CA VAL A 44 -14.84 -14.88 10.20
C VAL A 44 -15.76 -14.13 9.22
N GLY A 45 -16.72 -14.84 8.61
CA GLY A 45 -17.69 -14.26 7.69
C GLY A 45 -18.57 -13.15 8.28
N GLU A 46 -18.76 -13.12 9.61
CA GLU A 46 -19.61 -12.14 10.27
C GLU A 46 -18.93 -10.79 10.54
N TYR A 47 -17.61 -10.70 10.40
CA TYR A 47 -16.83 -9.56 10.85
C TYR A 47 -16.49 -8.60 9.70
N HIS A 48 -16.33 -7.32 10.06
CA HIS A 48 -16.03 -6.23 9.13
C HIS A 48 -14.56 -5.80 9.25
N GLY A 49 -13.97 -5.96 10.43
CA GLY A 49 -12.54 -5.76 10.68
C GLY A 49 -11.95 -6.92 11.46
N TRP A 50 -10.68 -7.23 11.21
CA TRP A 50 -9.93 -8.27 11.92
C TRP A 50 -8.57 -7.75 12.37
N VAL A 51 -8.38 -7.66 13.69
CA VAL A 51 -7.11 -7.29 14.33
C VAL A 51 -6.31 -8.54 14.67
N ILE A 52 -5.06 -8.56 14.24
CA ILE A 52 -4.09 -9.61 14.54
C ILE A 52 -2.75 -9.02 15.01
N ARG A 53 -1.86 -9.90 15.50
CA ARG A 53 -0.44 -9.63 15.73
C ARG A 53 0.38 -10.67 14.98
N SER A 54 1.24 -11.42 15.65
CA SER A 54 2.11 -12.45 15.07
C SER A 54 1.57 -13.88 15.26
N GLY A 55 0.57 -14.09 16.12
CA GLY A 55 0.08 -15.42 16.46
C GLY A 55 -0.85 -15.99 15.39
N THR A 56 -1.85 -15.21 15.00
CA THR A 56 -2.85 -15.61 14.01
C THR A 56 -2.27 -15.51 12.59
N LYS A 57 -2.40 -16.58 11.79
CA LYS A 57 -2.08 -16.57 10.35
C LYS A 57 -3.34 -16.38 9.53
N VAL A 58 -3.46 -15.27 8.82
CA VAL A 58 -4.60 -14.93 7.95
C VAL A 58 -4.31 -15.43 6.54
N THR A 59 -4.65 -16.70 6.30
CA THR A 59 -4.39 -17.40 5.03
C THR A 59 -5.48 -17.13 3.98
N ALA A 60 -5.19 -17.43 2.71
CA ALA A 60 -6.19 -17.39 1.63
C ALA A 60 -7.49 -18.14 1.95
N ASP A 61 -7.42 -19.28 2.63
CA ASP A 61 -8.60 -20.09 3.00
C ASP A 61 -9.52 -19.35 4.01
N LEU A 62 -8.92 -18.66 4.98
CA LEU A 62 -9.66 -17.85 5.95
C LEU A 62 -10.23 -16.58 5.29
N ILE A 63 -9.43 -15.93 4.44
CA ILE A 63 -9.86 -14.79 3.64
C ILE A 63 -11.05 -15.18 2.76
N GLY A 64 -11.01 -16.36 2.13
CA GLY A 64 -12.09 -16.89 1.31
C GLY A 64 -13.43 -16.99 2.06
N ALA A 65 -13.42 -17.41 3.32
CA ALA A 65 -14.60 -17.51 4.18
C ALA A 65 -15.08 -16.16 4.77
N ALA A 66 -14.26 -15.10 4.69
CA ALA A 66 -14.55 -13.81 5.30
C ALA A 66 -15.48 -12.93 4.42
N GLU A 67 -16.78 -13.22 4.38
CA GLU A 67 -17.75 -12.57 3.48
C GLU A 67 -17.88 -11.05 3.67
N ASN A 68 -17.93 -10.55 4.91
CA ASN A 68 -18.15 -9.13 5.21
C ASN A 68 -16.86 -8.34 5.52
N LEU A 69 -15.71 -9.01 5.50
CA LEU A 69 -14.46 -8.44 5.99
C LEU A 69 -13.97 -7.35 5.03
N LYS A 70 -13.69 -6.15 5.57
CA LYS A 70 -13.21 -4.99 4.81
C LYS A 70 -11.76 -4.67 5.09
N VAL A 71 -11.27 -4.98 6.29
CA VAL A 71 -9.89 -4.67 6.71
C VAL A 71 -9.30 -5.72 7.64
N VAL A 72 -8.03 -6.04 7.43
CA VAL A 72 -7.16 -6.74 8.38
C VAL A 72 -6.11 -5.76 8.88
N GLY A 73 -6.11 -5.49 10.18
CA GLY A 73 -5.11 -4.65 10.83
C GLY A 73 -4.12 -5.51 11.61
N ARG A 74 -2.84 -5.48 11.24
CA ARG A 74 -1.78 -6.07 12.05
C ARG A 74 -1.19 -5.03 13.00
N ALA A 75 -1.30 -5.29 14.30
CA ALA A 75 -0.58 -4.57 15.35
C ALA A 75 0.91 -4.99 15.35
N GLY A 76 1.65 -4.40 14.40
CA GLY A 76 3.06 -4.65 14.13
C GLY A 76 3.47 -4.09 12.76
N VAL A 77 4.76 -4.11 12.46
CA VAL A 77 5.29 -3.55 11.19
C VAL A 77 5.25 -4.56 10.04
N GLY A 78 5.72 -5.78 10.27
CA GLY A 78 5.66 -6.83 9.25
C GLY A 78 4.22 -7.20 8.92
N VAL A 79 4.00 -7.91 7.81
CA VAL A 79 2.70 -8.50 7.43
C VAL A 79 2.84 -9.95 6.93
N GLU A 80 3.92 -10.63 7.30
CA GLU A 80 4.32 -11.97 6.81
C GLU A 80 3.28 -13.08 7.12
N ASN A 81 2.45 -12.87 8.14
CA ASN A 81 1.38 -13.78 8.54
C ASN A 81 0.01 -13.44 7.93
N VAL A 82 -0.04 -12.51 6.96
CA VAL A 82 -1.23 -12.17 6.19
C VAL A 82 -0.97 -12.50 4.72
N ASP A 83 -1.87 -13.25 4.10
CA ASP A 83 -1.88 -13.42 2.65
C ASP A 83 -2.40 -12.14 1.97
N VAL A 84 -1.50 -11.19 1.78
CA VAL A 84 -1.81 -9.87 1.21
C VAL A 84 -2.35 -9.99 -0.20
N GLU A 85 -1.89 -10.98 -0.98
CA GLU A 85 -2.38 -11.20 -2.35
C GLU A 85 -3.84 -11.65 -2.33
N ALA A 86 -4.18 -12.67 -1.54
CA ALA A 86 -5.55 -13.14 -1.40
C ALA A 86 -6.48 -12.05 -0.82
N ALA A 87 -6.00 -11.27 0.15
CA ALA A 87 -6.73 -10.13 0.69
C ALA A 87 -7.00 -9.09 -0.40
N SER A 88 -6.00 -8.77 -1.21
CA SER A 88 -6.11 -7.81 -2.29
C SER A 88 -7.10 -8.25 -3.37
N LYS A 89 -7.09 -9.54 -3.75
CA LYS A 89 -8.07 -10.11 -4.69
C LYS A 89 -9.50 -9.99 -4.19
N LYS A 90 -9.70 -10.23 -2.89
CA LYS A 90 -11.02 -10.10 -2.25
C LYS A 90 -11.41 -8.65 -1.93
N GLY A 91 -10.53 -7.68 -2.21
CA GLY A 91 -10.79 -6.26 -1.97
C GLY A 91 -10.70 -5.85 -0.50
N ILE A 92 -9.95 -6.60 0.31
CA ILE A 92 -9.74 -6.38 1.74
C ILE A 92 -8.49 -5.53 1.93
N VAL A 93 -8.61 -4.41 2.65
CA VAL A 93 -7.46 -3.56 3.00
C VAL A 93 -6.61 -4.29 4.05
N VAL A 94 -5.30 -4.32 3.85
CA VAL A 94 -4.36 -4.79 4.87
C VAL A 94 -3.59 -3.59 5.41
N MET A 95 -3.64 -3.38 6.72
CA MET A 95 -2.96 -2.27 7.42
C MET A 95 -1.92 -2.81 8.37
N ASN A 96 -0.83 -2.07 8.52
CA ASN A 96 0.18 -2.30 9.56
C ASN A 96 0.36 -1.04 10.43
N THR A 97 1.24 -1.10 11.42
CA THR A 97 1.50 0.02 12.34
C THR A 97 2.96 0.43 12.27
N PRO A 98 3.40 1.07 11.17
CA PRO A 98 4.77 1.53 11.04
C PRO A 98 5.02 2.62 12.09
N GLY A 99 6.18 2.56 12.73
CA GLY A 99 6.60 3.57 13.69
C GLY A 99 6.39 3.21 15.16
N GLY A 100 5.42 2.35 15.48
CA GLY A 100 5.05 2.03 16.86
C GLY A 100 6.14 1.34 17.68
N ASN A 101 7.13 0.74 17.02
CA ASN A 101 8.25 0.02 17.63
C ASN A 101 9.64 0.62 17.33
N ASN A 102 9.71 1.79 16.66
CA ASN A 102 10.99 2.33 16.18
C ASN A 102 12.03 2.48 17.30
N VAL A 103 11.60 3.10 18.41
CA VAL A 103 12.42 3.38 19.59
C VAL A 103 12.87 2.08 20.25
N THR A 104 11.92 1.18 20.50
CA THR A 104 12.15 -0.13 21.11
C THR A 104 13.14 -0.98 20.31
N THR A 105 13.00 -1.02 18.98
CA THR A 105 13.93 -1.79 18.12
C THR A 105 15.32 -1.17 18.11
N ALA A 106 15.42 0.16 18.14
CA ALA A 106 16.70 0.84 18.24
C ALA A 106 17.39 0.57 19.59
N GLU A 107 16.64 0.57 20.69
CA GLU A 107 17.14 0.24 22.02
C GLU A 107 17.61 -1.21 22.10
N HIS A 108 16.84 -2.14 21.55
CA HIS A 108 17.23 -3.55 21.47
C HIS A 108 18.52 -3.74 20.67
N THR A 109 18.67 -3.02 19.54
CA THR A 109 19.89 -3.04 18.72
C THR A 109 21.11 -2.58 19.52
N ILE A 110 21.01 -1.44 20.23
CA ILE A 110 22.09 -0.91 21.05
C ILE A 110 22.40 -1.85 22.24
N SER A 111 21.37 -2.39 22.90
CA SER A 111 21.52 -3.36 23.98
C SER A 111 22.25 -4.62 23.52
N LEU A 112 21.89 -5.15 22.34
CA LEU A 112 22.56 -6.32 21.75
C LEU A 112 23.99 -6.00 21.33
N MET A 113 24.25 -4.82 20.76
CA MET A 113 25.61 -4.37 20.42
C MET A 113 26.51 -4.29 21.67
N LEU A 114 26.03 -3.68 22.75
CA LEU A 114 26.77 -3.58 24.01
C LEU A 114 26.95 -4.95 24.68
N SER A 115 25.92 -5.79 24.66
CA SER A 115 25.97 -7.16 25.17
C SER A 115 27.01 -8.00 24.42
N LEU A 116 27.07 -7.84 23.10
CA LEU A 116 28.05 -8.51 22.23
C LEU A 116 29.47 -8.01 22.49
N ALA A 117 29.65 -6.71 22.70
CA ALA A 117 30.95 -6.13 23.03
C ALA A 117 31.52 -6.67 24.36
N ARG A 118 30.64 -7.08 25.29
CA ARG A 118 31.02 -7.44 26.67
C ARG A 118 30.71 -8.90 27.06
N HIS A 119 30.29 -9.74 26.12
CA HIS A 119 29.95 -11.15 26.35
C HIS A 119 28.94 -11.38 27.47
N ILE A 120 27.95 -10.48 27.61
CA ILE A 120 27.06 -10.47 28.78
C ILE A 120 26.29 -11.80 28.93
N PRO A 121 25.58 -12.32 27.90
CA PRO A 121 24.82 -13.56 28.06
C PRO A 121 25.69 -14.76 28.45
N GLN A 122 26.86 -14.90 27.83
CA GLN A 122 27.80 -15.99 28.08
C GLN A 122 28.41 -15.91 29.49
N ALA A 123 28.76 -14.70 29.95
CA ALA A 123 29.27 -14.48 31.31
C ALA A 123 28.21 -14.78 32.38
N VAL A 124 26.96 -14.35 32.15
CA VAL A 124 25.82 -14.66 33.03
C VAL A 124 25.57 -16.18 33.08
N ALA A 125 25.59 -16.86 31.93
CA ALA A 125 25.43 -18.31 31.87
C ALA A 125 26.52 -19.05 32.65
N SER A 126 27.78 -18.62 32.54
CA SER A 126 28.90 -19.17 33.31
C SER A 126 28.67 -19.07 34.82
N LEU A 127 28.25 -17.91 35.33
CA LEU A 127 27.99 -17.73 36.76
C LEU A 127 26.79 -18.54 37.24
N LYS A 128 25.71 -18.63 36.45
CA LYS A 128 24.55 -19.49 36.76
C LYS A 128 24.94 -20.97 36.82
N ALA A 129 25.94 -21.39 36.06
CA ALA A 129 26.51 -22.73 36.12
C ALA A 129 27.56 -22.91 37.26
N GLY A 130 27.72 -21.94 38.15
CA GLY A 130 28.68 -21.99 39.26
C GLY A 130 30.14 -21.77 38.85
N GLN A 131 30.40 -21.22 37.66
CA GLN A 131 31.75 -21.07 37.11
C GLN A 131 32.21 -19.61 37.12
N TRP A 132 33.34 -19.33 37.78
CA TRP A 132 34.00 -18.02 37.77
C TRP A 132 35.06 -17.94 36.67
N LYS A 133 34.65 -17.57 35.45
CA LYS A 133 35.52 -17.55 34.24
C LYS A 133 35.90 -16.12 33.79
N ARG A 134 36.33 -15.27 34.72
CA ARG A 134 36.64 -13.85 34.45
C ARG A 134 37.55 -13.66 33.23
N ASP A 135 38.63 -14.44 33.14
CA ASP A 135 39.64 -14.28 32.09
C ASP A 135 39.15 -14.73 30.69
N LYS A 136 38.06 -15.52 30.61
CA LYS A 136 37.45 -15.95 29.34
C LYS A 136 36.74 -14.79 28.63
N PHE A 137 36.25 -13.79 29.37
CA PHE A 137 35.29 -12.80 28.86
C PHE A 137 35.92 -11.40 28.64
N MET A 138 37.10 -11.35 28.03
CA MET A 138 37.73 -10.08 27.66
C MET A 138 36.93 -9.38 26.55
N GLY A 139 36.19 -8.33 26.91
CA GLY A 139 35.38 -7.55 25.97
C GLY A 139 36.15 -6.46 25.22
N VAL A 140 35.41 -5.66 24.46
CA VAL A 140 35.91 -4.46 23.79
C VAL A 140 35.14 -3.22 24.23
N GLU A 141 35.81 -2.07 24.22
CA GLU A 141 35.19 -0.77 24.40
C GLU A 141 34.61 -0.26 23.08
N VAL A 142 33.41 0.36 23.12
CA VAL A 142 32.74 0.94 21.94
C VAL A 142 33.11 2.41 21.71
N CYS A 143 33.56 3.12 22.76
CA CYS A 143 33.98 4.52 22.66
C CYS A 143 35.08 4.67 21.59
N ASN A 144 34.95 5.70 20.75
CA ASN A 144 35.85 6.02 19.62
C ASN A 144 35.95 4.94 18.51
N LYS A 145 35.24 3.81 18.62
CA LYS A 145 35.11 2.82 17.54
C LYS A 145 34.15 3.30 16.46
N THR A 146 34.28 2.72 15.27
CA THR A 146 33.41 3.03 14.15
C THR A 146 32.19 2.11 14.10
N LEU A 147 30.99 2.69 14.15
CA LEU A 147 29.74 1.99 13.85
C LEU A 147 29.30 2.31 12.41
N GLY A 148 29.15 1.27 11.61
CA GLY A 148 28.51 1.33 10.30
C GLY A 148 27.02 1.05 10.39
N VAL A 149 26.20 2.01 9.99
CA VAL A 149 24.73 1.89 9.98
C VAL A 149 24.25 1.76 8.53
N ILE A 150 23.80 0.57 8.16
CA ILE A 150 23.25 0.29 6.83
C ILE A 150 21.73 0.48 6.90
N GLY A 151 21.23 1.53 6.25
CA GLY A 151 19.84 1.99 6.36
C GLY A 151 19.68 3.06 7.44
N LEU A 152 19.35 4.27 7.02
CA LEU A 152 19.06 5.44 7.86
C LEU A 152 17.55 5.75 7.78
N GLY A 153 16.73 4.71 7.81
CA GLY A 153 15.29 4.81 8.01
C GLY A 153 14.93 5.13 9.47
N ASN A 154 13.66 4.93 9.83
CA ASN A 154 13.15 5.31 11.16
C ASN A 154 13.94 4.73 12.33
N VAL A 155 14.32 3.44 12.28
CA VAL A 155 15.11 2.79 13.35
C VAL A 155 16.58 3.18 13.27
N GLY A 156 17.17 3.14 12.07
CA GLY A 156 18.60 3.39 11.86
C GLY A 156 19.05 4.77 12.34
N ARG A 157 18.23 5.81 12.16
CA ARG A 157 18.52 7.16 12.69
C ARG A 157 18.60 7.21 14.20
N ILE A 158 17.68 6.52 14.88
CA ILE A 158 17.60 6.44 16.34
C ILE A 158 18.80 5.66 16.91
N VAL A 159 19.22 4.59 16.21
CA VAL A 159 20.44 3.83 16.53
C VAL A 159 21.69 4.70 16.36
N ALA A 160 21.79 5.42 15.24
CA ALA A 160 22.90 6.33 14.98
C ALA A 160 23.03 7.42 16.06
N GLU A 161 21.92 8.07 16.41
CA GLU A 161 21.87 9.08 17.47
C GLU A 161 22.36 8.53 18.82
N ARG A 162 21.87 7.35 19.22
CA ARG A 162 22.31 6.66 20.46
C ARG A 162 23.80 6.31 20.41
N ALA A 163 24.32 5.87 19.25
CA ALA A 163 25.72 5.55 19.07
C ALA A 163 26.64 6.79 19.14
N VAL A 164 26.19 7.93 18.61
CA VAL A 164 26.88 9.22 18.80
C VAL A 164 26.91 9.59 20.30
N GLY A 165 25.81 9.38 21.02
CA GLY A 165 25.75 9.55 22.48
C GLY A 165 26.74 8.66 23.23
N LEU A 166 27.01 7.46 22.74
CA LEU A 166 28.05 6.53 23.24
C LEU A 166 29.47 6.90 22.78
N ARG A 167 29.65 8.06 22.13
CA ARG A 167 30.94 8.56 21.59
C ARG A 167 31.57 7.63 20.55
N MET A 168 30.75 6.92 19.78
CA MET A 168 31.21 6.19 18.58
C MET A 168 31.38 7.14 17.39
N LYS A 169 32.21 6.76 16.42
CA LYS A 169 32.25 7.38 15.09
C LYS A 169 31.19 6.70 14.23
N VAL A 170 30.15 7.41 13.82
CA VAL A 170 29.04 6.80 13.07
C VAL A 170 29.18 7.13 11.59
N ILE A 171 29.26 6.08 10.77
CA ILE A 171 29.22 6.17 9.31
C ILE A 171 27.96 5.46 8.82
N GLY A 172 27.31 5.98 7.78
CA GLY A 172 25.99 5.47 7.37
C GLY A 172 25.78 5.46 5.86
N HIS A 173 24.96 4.53 5.41
CA HIS A 173 24.60 4.39 4.00
C HIS A 173 23.09 4.21 3.87
N ASP A 174 22.44 5.11 3.13
CA ASP A 174 21.05 5.01 2.73
C ASP A 174 20.85 5.79 1.42
N PRO A 175 20.45 5.13 0.31
CA PRO A 175 20.29 5.80 -0.98
C PRO A 175 19.13 6.81 -1.00
N PHE A 176 18.25 6.78 0.00
CA PHE A 176 17.08 7.65 0.11
C PHE A 176 17.26 8.80 1.10
N VAL A 177 18.43 8.92 1.73
CA VAL A 177 18.73 10.00 2.69
C VAL A 177 19.80 10.91 2.11
N THR A 178 19.52 12.21 2.09
CA THR A 178 20.50 13.19 1.60
C THR A 178 21.69 13.30 2.56
N PRO A 179 22.91 13.60 2.05
CA PRO A 179 24.09 13.77 2.88
C PRO A 179 23.92 14.78 4.02
N GLU A 180 23.18 15.87 3.78
CA GLU A 180 22.93 16.92 4.78
C GLU A 180 22.08 16.40 5.95
N ASN A 181 21.08 15.55 5.66
CA ASN A 181 20.24 14.96 6.68
C ASN A 181 20.99 13.92 7.50
N ALA A 182 21.91 13.16 6.90
CA ALA A 182 22.80 12.26 7.63
C ALA A 182 23.76 13.04 8.54
N ALA A 183 24.38 14.10 8.04
CA ALA A 183 25.32 14.93 8.80
C ALA A 183 24.66 15.58 10.03
N ARG A 184 23.39 16.00 9.93
CA ARG A 184 22.60 16.53 11.06
C ARG A 184 22.42 15.53 12.21
N LEU A 185 22.49 14.23 11.93
CA LEU A 185 22.42 13.16 12.92
C LEU A 185 23.80 12.81 13.53
N GLY A 186 24.85 13.54 13.15
CA GLY A 186 26.22 13.19 13.50
C GLY A 186 26.75 11.96 12.76
N VAL A 187 26.15 11.63 11.61
CA VAL A 187 26.53 10.49 10.76
C VAL A 187 27.28 10.97 9.54
N GLU A 188 28.44 10.37 9.26
CA GLU A 188 29.15 10.57 8.00
C GLU A 188 28.51 9.69 6.91
N PRO A 189 27.89 10.27 5.86
CA PRO A 189 27.32 9.51 4.76
C PRO A 189 28.45 8.93 3.89
N VAL A 190 28.44 7.61 3.69
CA VAL A 190 29.48 6.88 2.95
C VAL A 190 28.88 5.81 2.04
N SER A 191 29.70 5.23 1.16
CA SER A 191 29.31 4.05 0.38
C SER A 191 29.24 2.78 1.25
N LEU A 192 28.54 1.73 0.78
CA LEU A 192 28.54 0.42 1.45
C LEU A 192 29.96 -0.17 1.57
N ASP A 193 30.78 -0.01 0.54
CA ASP A 193 32.16 -0.51 0.56
C ASP A 193 33.00 0.17 1.64
N GLU A 194 32.79 1.47 1.85
CA GLU A 194 33.42 2.20 2.96
C GLU A 194 32.90 1.76 4.33
N ILE A 195 31.61 1.46 4.47
CA ILE A 195 31.07 0.85 5.69
C ILE A 195 31.82 -0.43 6.01
N PHE A 196 31.92 -1.34 5.04
CA PHE A 196 32.61 -2.61 5.25
C PHE A 196 34.08 -2.38 5.63
N ALA A 197 34.80 -1.54 4.90
CA ALA A 197 36.23 -1.32 5.11
C ALA A 197 36.58 -0.66 6.46
N ARG A 198 35.70 0.22 7.00
CA ARG A 198 36.03 1.10 8.14
C ARG A 198 35.42 0.68 9.46
N SER A 199 34.33 -0.09 9.44
CA SER A 199 33.50 -0.35 10.63
C SER A 199 34.10 -1.40 11.58
N ASP A 200 34.07 -1.11 12.88
CA ASP A 200 34.32 -2.08 13.95
C ASP A 200 33.05 -2.85 14.31
N PHE A 201 31.90 -2.18 14.19
CA PHE A 201 30.55 -2.71 14.39
C PHE A 201 29.71 -2.36 13.17
N ILE A 202 28.87 -3.29 12.69
CA ILE A 202 27.92 -3.04 11.60
C ILE A 202 26.53 -3.43 12.07
N THR A 203 25.55 -2.56 11.84
CA THR A 203 24.14 -2.83 12.08
C THR A 203 23.31 -2.55 10.84
N VAL A 204 22.31 -3.39 10.58
CA VAL A 204 21.41 -3.29 9.42
C VAL A 204 20.00 -2.87 9.85
N HIS A 205 19.43 -1.92 9.12
CA HIS A 205 18.09 -1.34 9.33
C HIS A 205 17.36 -1.07 8.01
N VAL A 206 17.53 -1.98 7.05
CA VAL A 206 16.86 -1.95 5.75
C VAL A 206 15.69 -2.94 5.71
N PRO A 207 14.65 -2.71 4.89
CA PRO A 207 13.65 -3.74 4.61
C PRO A 207 14.29 -4.92 3.87
N LEU A 208 13.68 -6.10 3.93
CA LEU A 208 14.07 -7.24 3.10
C LEU A 208 13.41 -7.12 1.73
N THR A 209 14.23 -6.92 0.70
CA THR A 209 13.84 -6.86 -0.72
C THR A 209 14.75 -7.78 -1.52
N ASN A 210 14.57 -7.85 -2.84
CA ASN A 210 15.49 -8.61 -3.70
C ASN A 210 16.90 -8.02 -3.69
N GLU A 211 17.00 -6.70 -3.53
CA GLU A 211 18.26 -5.95 -3.52
C GLU A 211 19.00 -6.05 -2.18
N THR A 212 18.27 -6.20 -1.07
CA THR A 212 18.87 -6.26 0.28
C THR A 212 18.98 -7.69 0.84
N ARG A 213 18.44 -8.68 0.16
CA ARG A 213 18.63 -10.10 0.49
C ARG A 213 20.09 -10.48 0.27
N GLY A 214 20.73 -11.04 1.31
CA GLY A 214 22.15 -11.38 1.28
C GLY A 214 23.05 -10.15 1.13
N LEU A 215 22.60 -8.96 1.56
CA LEU A 215 23.41 -7.74 1.52
C LEU A 215 24.73 -7.90 2.27
N ILE A 216 24.72 -8.68 3.35
CA ILE A 216 25.93 -9.14 4.04
C ILE A 216 26.15 -10.62 3.70
N ASP A 217 26.76 -10.85 2.55
CA ASP A 217 27.24 -12.16 2.07
C ASP A 217 28.75 -12.34 2.31
N ARG A 218 29.30 -13.47 1.86
CA ARG A 218 30.74 -13.78 1.90
C ARG A 218 31.60 -12.67 1.29
N LYS A 219 31.17 -12.04 0.20
CA LYS A 219 31.94 -11.00 -0.51
C LYS A 219 31.97 -9.71 0.29
N ALA A 220 30.84 -9.30 0.87
CA ALA A 220 30.76 -8.18 1.78
C ALA A 220 31.63 -8.41 3.01
N ILE A 221 31.52 -9.58 3.65
CA ILE A 221 32.31 -9.94 4.83
C ILE A 221 33.81 -9.92 4.53
N ALA A 222 34.25 -10.36 3.35
CA ALA A 222 35.66 -10.34 2.97
C ALA A 222 36.28 -8.93 3.00
N LYS A 223 35.50 -7.90 2.64
CA LYS A 223 35.90 -6.48 2.66
C LYS A 223 35.99 -5.89 4.08
N MET A 224 35.43 -6.57 5.09
CA MET A 224 35.35 -6.04 6.45
C MET A 224 36.69 -6.07 7.20
N LYS A 225 36.81 -5.27 8.25
CA LYS A 225 37.92 -5.39 9.20
C LYS A 225 37.93 -6.77 9.86
N LYS A 226 39.12 -7.33 10.11
CA LYS A 226 39.25 -8.53 10.94
C LYS A 226 38.79 -8.22 12.36
N GLY A 227 37.88 -9.03 12.89
CA GLY A 227 37.31 -8.84 14.22
C GLY A 227 36.08 -7.91 14.27
N VAL A 228 35.48 -7.61 13.12
CA VAL A 228 34.20 -6.89 13.03
C VAL A 228 33.09 -7.62 13.80
N ARG A 229 32.13 -6.87 14.33
CA ARG A 229 30.91 -7.40 14.97
C ARG A 229 29.66 -6.99 14.21
N ILE A 230 28.75 -7.92 13.98
CA ILE A 230 27.56 -7.68 13.13
C ILE A 230 26.28 -7.81 13.96
N ILE A 231 25.36 -6.86 13.82
CA ILE A 231 24.07 -6.84 14.51
C ILE A 231 22.95 -6.82 13.46
N ASN A 232 21.98 -7.72 13.60
CA ASN A 232 20.76 -7.71 12.79
C ASN A 232 19.52 -7.83 13.68
N CYS A 233 18.82 -6.70 13.83
CA CYS A 233 17.50 -6.61 14.46
C CYS A 233 16.43 -6.13 13.47
N ALA A 234 16.69 -6.24 12.16
CA ALA A 234 15.83 -5.72 11.11
C ALA A 234 14.95 -6.82 10.51
N ARG A 235 15.52 -7.66 9.63
CA ARG A 235 14.84 -8.80 9.01
C ARG A 235 15.81 -9.94 8.78
N GLY A 236 15.32 -11.17 8.90
CA GLY A 236 16.05 -12.37 8.49
C GLY A 236 16.41 -12.34 7.00
N GLY A 237 17.53 -12.94 6.63
CA GLY A 237 18.00 -13.01 5.24
C GLY A 237 18.67 -11.75 4.68
N ILE A 238 18.75 -10.64 5.43
CA ILE A 238 19.63 -9.51 5.06
C ILE A 238 21.09 -9.89 5.22
N VAL A 239 21.39 -10.60 6.33
CA VAL A 239 22.68 -11.23 6.57
C VAL A 239 22.56 -12.69 6.15
N ASP A 240 23.48 -13.15 5.30
CA ASP A 240 23.53 -14.57 4.95
C ASP A 240 24.03 -15.36 6.16
N GLU A 241 23.14 -16.18 6.73
CA GLU A 241 23.38 -16.90 7.98
C GLU A 241 24.48 -17.96 7.83
N LYS A 242 24.63 -18.54 6.64
CA LYS A 242 25.66 -19.54 6.35
C LYS A 242 27.03 -18.87 6.23
N ASP A 243 27.14 -17.82 5.43
CA ASP A 243 28.38 -17.09 5.24
C ASP A 243 28.86 -16.45 6.55
N LEU A 244 27.93 -15.96 7.38
CA LEU A 244 28.22 -15.47 8.72
C LEU A 244 28.80 -16.57 9.62
N ALA A 245 28.19 -17.76 9.61
CA ALA A 245 28.65 -18.90 10.40
C ALA A 245 30.08 -19.33 10.01
N GLU A 246 30.38 -19.34 8.72
CA GLU A 246 31.73 -19.63 8.21
C GLU A 246 32.74 -18.56 8.62
N ALA A 247 32.38 -17.27 8.47
CA ALA A 247 33.25 -16.16 8.84
C ALA A 247 33.55 -16.06 10.35
N LEU A 248 32.61 -16.49 11.20
CA LEU A 248 32.81 -16.63 12.65
C LEU A 248 33.80 -17.75 12.97
N LYS A 249 33.69 -18.90 12.31
CA LYS A 249 34.63 -20.03 12.48
C LYS A 249 36.05 -19.66 12.06
N GLU A 250 36.18 -18.88 10.99
CA GLU A 250 37.46 -18.39 10.49
C GLU A 250 38.06 -17.24 11.32
N GLY A 251 37.28 -16.66 12.25
CA GLY A 251 37.71 -15.52 13.07
C GLY A 251 37.81 -14.20 12.29
N LYS A 252 37.21 -14.13 11.09
CA LYS A 252 37.05 -12.87 10.34
C LYS A 252 36.05 -11.96 11.06
N VAL A 253 34.93 -12.52 11.51
CA VAL A 253 33.92 -11.88 12.35
C VAL A 253 34.18 -12.30 13.81
N ALA A 254 34.28 -11.35 14.73
CA ALA A 254 34.54 -11.65 16.15
C ALA A 254 33.28 -12.09 16.91
N GLY A 255 32.10 -11.71 16.42
CA GLY A 255 30.82 -12.08 17.01
C GLY A 255 29.65 -11.44 16.27
N ALA A 256 28.45 -11.97 16.51
CA ALA A 256 27.23 -11.44 15.93
C ALA A 256 26.09 -11.40 16.95
N ALA A 257 25.14 -10.50 16.76
CA ALA A 257 23.89 -10.47 17.52
C ALA A 257 22.70 -10.47 16.56
N LEU A 258 21.85 -11.49 16.66
CA LEU A 258 20.72 -11.72 15.77
C LEU A 258 19.41 -11.79 16.56
N ASP A 259 18.45 -10.94 16.20
CA ASP A 259 17.10 -10.99 16.74
C ASP A 259 16.11 -11.64 15.77
N VAL A 260 16.49 -11.78 14.50
CA VAL A 260 15.62 -12.20 13.40
C VAL A 260 16.31 -13.27 12.56
N TYR A 261 15.52 -14.16 11.94
CA TYR A 261 16.02 -15.34 11.23
C TYR A 261 15.29 -15.52 9.89
N VAL A 262 15.89 -16.23 8.94
CA VAL A 262 15.22 -16.58 7.67
C VAL A 262 13.95 -17.40 7.93
N ASP A 263 14.07 -18.42 8.77
CA ASP A 263 12.95 -19.23 9.25
C ASP A 263 12.64 -18.87 10.71
N GLU A 264 11.41 -18.46 11.00
CA GLU A 264 10.96 -18.12 12.36
C GLU A 264 9.77 -19.01 12.77
N PRO A 265 9.93 -19.91 13.77
CA PRO A 265 11.13 -20.13 14.59
C PRO A 265 12.27 -20.84 13.83
N PRO A 266 13.55 -20.53 14.13
CA PRO A 266 14.67 -21.21 13.51
C PRO A 266 14.73 -22.68 13.95
N PRO A 267 15.27 -23.59 13.11
CA PRO A 267 15.37 -24.99 13.46
C PRO A 267 16.27 -25.21 14.69
N PRO A 268 16.01 -26.23 15.54
CA PRO A 268 16.77 -26.45 16.78
C PRO A 268 18.28 -26.65 16.58
N ASP A 269 18.72 -27.06 15.40
CA ASP A 269 20.11 -27.28 15.03
C ASP A 269 20.76 -26.11 14.29
N HIS A 270 20.08 -24.97 14.20
CA HIS A 270 20.58 -23.77 13.52
C HIS A 270 22.00 -23.40 13.98
N PRO A 271 22.98 -23.31 13.07
CA PRO A 271 24.41 -23.27 13.42
C PRO A 271 24.78 -22.04 14.26
N LEU A 272 24.18 -20.88 13.96
CA LEU A 272 24.48 -19.64 14.67
C LEU A 272 23.99 -19.64 16.12
N ILE A 273 22.90 -20.37 16.45
CA ILE A 273 22.34 -20.41 17.81
C ILE A 273 23.30 -21.12 18.77
N LYS A 274 24.11 -22.05 18.26
CA LYS A 274 25.03 -22.87 19.06
C LYS A 274 26.42 -22.25 19.24
N MET A 275 26.71 -21.11 18.61
CA MET A 275 28.04 -20.50 18.64
C MET A 275 28.22 -19.57 19.84
N ASP A 276 29.27 -19.79 20.64
CA ASP A 276 29.63 -18.96 21.80
C ASP A 276 29.79 -17.46 21.43
N GLN A 277 30.21 -17.14 20.21
CA GLN A 277 30.41 -15.75 19.75
C GLN A 277 29.11 -15.06 19.28
N VAL A 278 27.99 -15.77 19.27
CA VAL A 278 26.71 -15.25 18.76
C VAL A 278 25.74 -15.05 19.92
N ILE A 279 25.06 -13.90 19.93
CA ILE A 279 23.91 -13.65 20.78
C ILE A 279 22.66 -13.78 19.92
N THR A 280 21.74 -14.63 20.34
CA THR A 280 20.48 -14.86 19.64
C THR A 280 19.31 -14.53 20.55
N THR A 281 18.36 -13.75 20.04
CA THR A 281 17.08 -13.47 20.72
C THR A 281 15.91 -13.87 19.82
N PRO A 282 14.75 -14.25 20.39
CA PRO A 282 13.60 -14.73 19.63
C PRO A 282 12.70 -13.56 19.17
N HIS A 283 13.23 -12.67 18.31
CA HIS A 283 12.49 -11.55 17.72
C HIS A 283 11.85 -10.62 18.77
N LEU A 284 12.68 -10.10 19.67
CA LEU A 284 12.30 -9.25 20.79
C LEU A 284 12.34 -7.74 20.48
N GLY A 285 12.76 -7.33 19.27
CA GLY A 285 12.92 -5.91 18.92
C GLY A 285 11.68 -5.04 19.07
N ALA A 286 10.49 -5.62 19.23
CA ALA A 286 9.24 -4.91 19.51
C ALA A 286 8.53 -5.38 20.80
N SER A 287 9.19 -6.18 21.62
CA SER A 287 8.61 -6.86 22.78
C SER A 287 8.75 -6.03 24.06
N THR A 288 8.18 -4.82 24.07
CA THR A 288 8.03 -3.98 25.27
C THR A 288 6.60 -3.47 25.41
N ASP A 289 6.20 -3.12 26.64
CA ASP A 289 4.85 -2.62 26.93
C ASP A 289 4.53 -1.36 26.12
N GLU A 290 5.49 -0.45 25.94
CA GLU A 290 5.32 0.78 25.16
C GLU A 290 5.08 0.48 23.67
N ALA A 291 5.87 -0.42 23.09
CA ALA A 291 5.69 -0.83 21.70
C ALA A 291 4.32 -1.51 21.52
N GLN A 292 3.94 -2.41 22.45
CA GLN A 292 2.65 -3.09 22.43
C GLN A 292 1.48 -2.11 22.50
N LEU A 293 1.57 -1.13 23.38
CA LEU A 293 0.58 -0.08 23.53
C LEU A 293 0.45 0.77 22.26
N ASN A 294 1.58 1.24 21.73
CA ASN A 294 1.62 2.11 20.56
C ASN A 294 1.01 1.42 19.33
N VAL A 295 1.39 0.17 19.06
CA VAL A 295 0.82 -0.56 17.91
C VAL A 295 -0.65 -0.89 18.11
N ALA A 296 -1.08 -1.17 19.35
CA ALA A 296 -2.48 -1.46 19.65
C ALA A 296 -3.40 -0.26 19.42
N ILE A 297 -3.00 0.92 19.90
CA ILE A 297 -3.75 2.17 19.67
C ILE A 297 -3.73 2.50 18.18
N ALA A 298 -2.56 2.46 17.54
CA ALA A 298 -2.41 2.83 16.15
C ALA A 298 -3.29 1.95 15.23
N VAL A 299 -3.28 0.63 15.37
CA VAL A 299 -4.09 -0.24 14.49
C VAL A 299 -5.58 0.04 14.68
N ALA A 300 -6.00 0.29 15.93
CA ALA A 300 -7.41 0.52 16.23
C ALA A 300 -7.92 1.84 15.64
N GLU A 301 -7.17 2.94 15.81
CA GLU A 301 -7.52 4.23 15.25
C GLU A 301 -7.58 4.20 13.72
N GLN A 302 -6.64 3.51 13.07
CA GLN A 302 -6.61 3.38 11.60
C GLN A 302 -7.81 2.59 11.08
N MET A 303 -8.16 1.48 11.74
CA MET A 303 -9.31 0.68 11.35
C MET A 303 -10.63 1.42 11.59
N VAL A 304 -10.75 2.19 12.68
CA VAL A 304 -11.91 3.06 12.92
C VAL A 304 -12.02 4.12 11.83
N ASP A 305 -10.93 4.79 11.48
CA ASP A 305 -10.92 5.78 10.39
C ASP A 305 -11.37 5.18 9.06
N PHE A 306 -10.93 3.98 8.73
CA PHE A 306 -11.35 3.32 7.49
C PHE A 306 -12.81 2.88 7.55
N LEU A 307 -13.20 2.15 8.59
CA LEU A 307 -14.54 1.54 8.68
C LEU A 307 -15.65 2.58 8.92
N ALA A 308 -15.35 3.69 9.59
CA ALA A 308 -16.33 4.74 9.89
C ALA A 308 -16.27 5.93 8.91
N ARG A 309 -15.09 6.26 8.36
CA ARG A 309 -14.87 7.49 7.57
C ARG A 309 -14.33 7.24 6.16
N GLY A 310 -13.95 6.00 5.83
CA GLY A 310 -13.32 5.65 4.56
C GLY A 310 -11.88 6.16 4.41
N ILE A 311 -11.25 6.60 5.50
CA ILE A 311 -9.88 7.13 5.48
C ILE A 311 -8.90 5.97 5.62
N ILE A 312 -8.03 5.77 4.61
CA ILE A 312 -7.05 4.68 4.58
C ILE A 312 -5.68 5.21 5.01
N ARG A 313 -5.16 4.66 6.11
CA ARG A 313 -3.82 4.94 6.64
C ARG A 313 -3.00 3.65 6.69
N TYR A 314 -1.70 3.78 6.42
CA TYR A 314 -0.70 2.71 6.48
C TYR A 314 -1.17 1.37 5.90
N ALA A 315 -1.88 1.43 4.77
CA ALA A 315 -2.24 0.24 4.03
C ALA A 315 -1.04 -0.26 3.24
N VAL A 316 -0.85 -1.58 3.23
CA VAL A 316 0.25 -2.24 2.51
C VAL A 316 -0.12 -2.63 1.08
N ASN A 317 -1.42 -2.67 0.77
CA ASN A 317 -1.94 -3.12 -0.53
C ASN A 317 -2.78 -2.09 -1.30
N VAL A 318 -2.83 -0.85 -0.81
CA VAL A 318 -3.45 0.29 -1.49
C VAL A 318 -2.73 1.58 -1.06
N PRO A 319 -2.56 2.58 -1.94
CA PRO A 319 -1.96 3.85 -1.57
C PRO A 319 -2.69 4.51 -0.40
N SER A 320 -1.92 4.97 0.59
CA SER A 320 -2.46 5.73 1.72
C SER A 320 -2.56 7.21 1.35
N VAL A 321 -3.70 7.84 1.65
CA VAL A 321 -3.97 9.26 1.32
C VAL A 321 -4.33 9.98 2.61
N SER A 322 -3.67 11.11 2.91
CA SER A 322 -3.99 11.90 4.10
C SER A 322 -5.42 12.45 4.00
N PRO A 323 -6.11 12.76 5.12
CA PRO A 323 -7.45 13.35 5.09
C PRO A 323 -7.53 14.65 4.28
N GLU A 324 -6.51 15.50 4.40
CA GLU A 324 -6.41 16.79 3.69
C GLU A 324 -6.27 16.56 2.19
N LEU A 325 -5.37 15.64 1.81
CA LEU A 325 -5.15 15.28 0.42
C LEU A 325 -6.38 14.57 -0.18
N LEU A 326 -7.06 13.71 0.58
CA LEU A 326 -8.26 13.01 0.13
C LEU A 326 -9.38 14.00 -0.18
N LYS A 327 -9.53 15.07 0.63
CA LYS A 327 -10.50 16.13 0.37
C LYS A 327 -10.18 16.87 -0.95
N ALA A 328 -8.91 17.14 -1.22
CA ALA A 328 -8.45 17.78 -2.46
C ALA A 328 -8.60 16.85 -3.69
N LEU A 329 -8.36 15.54 -3.52
CA LEU A 329 -8.43 14.55 -4.60
C LEU A 329 -9.85 14.06 -4.89
N ARG A 330 -10.81 14.22 -3.97
CA ARG A 330 -12.18 13.71 -4.10
C ARG A 330 -12.89 14.06 -5.41
N PRO A 331 -12.81 15.31 -5.93
CA PRO A 331 -13.40 15.64 -7.23
C PRO A 331 -12.77 14.84 -8.37
N TYR A 332 -11.45 14.68 -8.36
CA TYR A 332 -10.68 13.92 -9.35
C TYR A 332 -10.93 12.41 -9.28
N LEU A 333 -11.05 11.85 -8.07
CA LEU A 333 -11.42 10.45 -7.86
C LEU A 333 -12.80 10.17 -8.46
N THR A 334 -13.76 11.06 -8.17
CA THR A 334 -15.11 10.96 -8.73
C THR A 334 -15.07 11.04 -10.25
N LEU A 335 -14.37 12.03 -10.81
CA LEU A 335 -14.20 12.18 -12.25
C LEU A 335 -13.58 10.93 -12.89
N GLY A 336 -12.49 10.41 -12.32
CA GLY A 336 -11.82 9.20 -12.81
C GLY A 336 -12.76 7.98 -12.86
N GLU A 337 -13.54 7.74 -11.79
CA GLU A 337 -14.54 6.66 -11.78
C GLU A 337 -15.58 6.84 -12.89
N LYS A 338 -16.08 8.06 -13.08
CA LYS A 338 -17.10 8.34 -14.11
C LYS A 338 -16.53 8.21 -15.52
N LEU A 339 -15.31 8.69 -15.77
CA LEU A 339 -14.63 8.55 -17.07
C LEU A 339 -14.37 7.08 -17.41
N GLY A 340 -13.98 6.27 -16.42
CA GLY A 340 -13.81 4.83 -16.60
C GLY A 340 -15.14 4.12 -16.92
N SER A 341 -16.18 4.44 -16.15
CA SER A 341 -17.52 3.86 -16.31
C SER A 341 -18.16 4.23 -17.65
N LEU A 342 -18.01 5.48 -18.09
CA LEU A 342 -18.51 5.96 -19.38
C LEU A 342 -17.90 5.16 -20.54
N GLN A 343 -16.58 5.06 -20.57
CA GLN A 343 -15.89 4.44 -21.69
C GLN A 343 -16.21 2.96 -21.84
N VAL A 344 -16.27 2.22 -20.73
CA VAL A 344 -16.55 0.79 -20.80
C VAL A 344 -17.98 0.52 -21.24
N GLN A 345 -18.94 1.36 -20.82
CA GLN A 345 -20.34 1.24 -21.24
C GLN A 345 -20.50 1.57 -22.73
N MET A 346 -19.77 2.57 -23.25
CA MET A 346 -19.77 2.90 -24.69
C MET A 346 -19.06 1.84 -25.56
N LEU A 347 -18.00 1.22 -25.04
CA LEU A 347 -17.27 0.18 -25.78
C LEU A 347 -17.91 -1.20 -25.68
N ALA A 348 -18.74 -1.44 -24.65
CA ALA A 348 -19.41 -2.69 -24.32
C ALA A 348 -18.48 -3.93 -24.31
N THR A 349 -17.17 -3.72 -24.12
CA THR A 349 -16.13 -4.76 -24.22
C THR A 349 -15.00 -4.48 -23.25
N LEU A 350 -14.32 -5.54 -22.81
CA LEU A 350 -13.19 -5.42 -21.90
C LEU A 350 -11.98 -4.82 -22.64
N PRO A 351 -11.30 -3.82 -22.07
CA PRO A 351 -10.15 -3.23 -22.72
C PRO A 351 -8.92 -4.12 -22.69
N GLN A 352 -8.05 -3.96 -23.69
CA GLN A 352 -6.71 -4.55 -23.72
C GLN A 352 -5.69 -3.60 -23.09
N GLU A 353 -5.91 -2.30 -23.24
CA GLU A 353 -5.04 -1.26 -22.73
C GLU A 353 -5.85 -0.05 -22.25
N VAL A 354 -5.46 0.51 -21.11
CA VAL A 354 -6.01 1.72 -20.50
C VAL A 354 -4.84 2.67 -20.28
N HIS A 355 -4.87 3.81 -20.95
CA HIS A 355 -3.89 4.88 -20.78
C HIS A 355 -4.57 6.05 -20.06
N VAL A 356 -4.03 6.44 -18.91
CA VAL A 356 -4.47 7.60 -18.14
C VAL A 356 -3.41 8.68 -18.22
N GLU A 357 -3.79 9.84 -18.74
CA GLU A 357 -2.96 11.03 -18.81
C GLU A 357 -3.50 12.10 -17.86
N TYR A 358 -2.59 12.63 -17.05
CA TYR A 358 -2.86 13.71 -16.09
C TYR A 358 -2.23 15.01 -16.58
N GLY A 359 -3.04 16.06 -16.72
CA GLY A 359 -2.60 17.39 -17.14
C GLY A 359 -2.88 18.46 -16.09
N GLY A 360 -1.95 19.41 -15.95
CA GLY A 360 -2.16 20.60 -15.11
C GLY A 360 -1.89 20.39 -13.61
N GLU A 361 -2.61 21.10 -12.74
CA GLU A 361 -2.35 21.15 -11.29
C GLU A 361 -2.48 19.79 -10.59
N VAL A 362 -3.32 18.88 -11.10
CA VAL A 362 -3.47 17.51 -10.56
C VAL A 362 -2.15 16.73 -10.55
N THR A 363 -1.20 17.08 -11.42
CA THR A 363 0.12 16.45 -11.50
C THR A 363 1.03 16.77 -10.31
N GLN A 364 0.69 17.77 -9.49
CA GLN A 364 1.40 18.12 -8.26
C GLN A 364 1.15 17.10 -7.13
N TYR A 365 0.10 16.28 -7.24
CA TYR A 365 -0.24 15.25 -6.27
C TYR A 365 0.26 13.86 -6.72
N ASP A 366 0.24 12.91 -5.80
CA ASP A 366 0.30 11.49 -6.17
C ASP A 366 -0.98 11.11 -6.92
N VAL A 367 -0.83 10.66 -8.16
CA VAL A 367 -1.94 10.34 -9.06
C VAL A 367 -2.31 8.86 -9.02
N ALA A 368 -1.55 8.01 -8.32
CA ALA A 368 -1.84 6.59 -8.21
C ALA A 368 -3.28 6.31 -7.72
N PRO A 369 -3.83 7.03 -6.71
CA PRO A 369 -5.23 6.88 -6.33
C PRO A 369 -6.24 7.18 -7.45
N LEU A 370 -5.91 8.12 -8.34
CA LEU A 370 -6.76 8.49 -9.48
C LEU A 370 -6.77 7.39 -10.54
N THR A 371 -5.62 6.75 -10.79
CA THR A 371 -5.52 5.61 -11.73
C THR A 371 -6.36 4.45 -11.22
N LEU A 372 -6.34 4.19 -9.90
CA LEU A 372 -7.21 3.19 -9.27
C LEU A 372 -8.69 3.53 -9.39
N ALA A 373 -9.06 4.81 -9.30
CA ALA A 373 -10.42 5.29 -9.49
C ALA A 373 -10.91 5.01 -10.92
N VAL A 374 -10.08 5.30 -11.93
CA VAL A 374 -10.38 4.98 -13.33
C VAL A 374 -10.58 3.48 -13.54
N LEU A 375 -9.67 2.64 -13.03
CA LEU A 375 -9.79 1.19 -13.15
C LEU A 375 -11.04 0.65 -12.44
N LYS A 376 -11.36 1.15 -11.25
CA LYS A 376 -12.60 0.83 -10.54
C LYS A 376 -13.81 1.20 -11.41
N GLY A 377 -13.82 2.40 -12.00
CA GLY A 377 -14.87 2.85 -12.91
C GLY A 377 -15.05 1.94 -14.14
N ILE A 378 -13.95 1.50 -14.76
CA ILE A 378 -13.97 0.59 -15.92
C ILE A 378 -14.49 -0.80 -15.53
N LEU A 379 -14.03 -1.33 -14.40
CA LEU A 379 -14.32 -2.71 -14.04
C LEU A 379 -15.70 -2.88 -13.40
N THR A 380 -16.19 -1.90 -12.63
CA THR A 380 -17.46 -2.03 -11.89
C THR A 380 -18.65 -2.40 -12.78
N PRO A 381 -18.90 -1.76 -13.93
CA PRO A 381 -20.04 -2.10 -14.79
C PRO A 381 -19.95 -3.48 -15.46
N MET A 382 -18.74 -4.05 -15.54
CA MET A 382 -18.49 -5.31 -16.25
C MET A 382 -18.52 -6.54 -15.34
N MET A 383 -18.42 -6.34 -14.02
CA MET A 383 -18.16 -7.42 -13.07
C MET A 383 -19.39 -7.74 -12.23
N GLU A 384 -19.64 -9.03 -12.00
CA GLU A 384 -20.64 -9.49 -11.01
C GLU A 384 -20.11 -9.36 -9.57
N SER A 385 -18.79 -9.48 -9.39
CA SER A 385 -18.11 -9.32 -8.11
C SER A 385 -17.86 -7.86 -7.77
N SER A 386 -17.90 -7.50 -6.48
CA SER A 386 -17.63 -6.13 -6.01
C SER A 386 -16.21 -5.67 -6.37
N VAL A 387 -16.10 -4.55 -7.09
CA VAL A 387 -14.83 -3.90 -7.41
C VAL A 387 -14.61 -2.69 -6.48
N ASN A 388 -13.40 -2.55 -5.96
CA ASN A 388 -12.98 -1.41 -5.15
C ASN A 388 -11.53 -1.00 -5.48
N TYR A 389 -11.01 0.03 -4.79
CA TYR A 389 -9.66 0.56 -5.02
C TYR A 389 -8.52 -0.43 -4.73
N VAL A 390 -8.79 -1.52 -3.99
CA VAL A 390 -7.80 -2.54 -3.65
C VAL A 390 -7.73 -3.61 -4.74
N ASN A 391 -8.88 -4.15 -5.17
CA ASN A 391 -8.89 -5.26 -6.11
C ASN A 391 -8.90 -4.83 -7.59
N ALA A 392 -9.28 -3.59 -7.92
CA ALA A 392 -9.27 -3.08 -9.30
C ALA A 392 -7.94 -3.32 -10.05
N PRO A 393 -6.74 -2.97 -9.51
CA PRO A 393 -5.47 -3.19 -10.20
C PRO A 393 -5.11 -4.68 -10.32
N VAL A 394 -5.56 -5.51 -9.38
CA VAL A 394 -5.31 -6.96 -9.40
C VAL A 394 -6.16 -7.60 -10.50
N ILE A 395 -7.46 -7.29 -10.53
CA ILE A 395 -8.40 -7.76 -11.56
C ILE A 395 -7.93 -7.31 -12.95
N ALA A 396 -7.49 -6.06 -13.10
CA ALA A 396 -6.97 -5.56 -14.37
C ALA A 396 -5.79 -6.39 -14.87
N ARG A 397 -4.84 -6.73 -13.98
CA ARG A 397 -3.66 -7.53 -14.31
C ARG A 397 -4.02 -8.98 -14.66
N GLU A 398 -4.87 -9.63 -13.87
CA GLU A 398 -5.31 -11.02 -14.12
C GLU A 398 -6.06 -11.15 -15.45
N ARG A 399 -6.73 -10.08 -15.88
CA ARG A 399 -7.40 -10.01 -17.17
C ARG A 399 -6.52 -9.52 -18.32
N GLY A 400 -5.22 -9.30 -18.07
CA GLY A 400 -4.25 -8.90 -19.09
C GLY A 400 -4.43 -7.46 -19.58
N ILE A 401 -5.08 -6.59 -18.81
CA ILE A 401 -5.27 -5.17 -19.15
C ILE A 401 -3.94 -4.45 -18.88
N LYS A 402 -3.32 -3.92 -19.94
CA LYS A 402 -2.15 -3.05 -19.81
C LYS A 402 -2.58 -1.68 -19.31
N VAL A 403 -1.98 -1.20 -18.23
CA VAL A 403 -2.25 0.14 -17.69
C VAL A 403 -1.03 1.02 -17.91
N VAL A 404 -1.24 2.17 -18.55
CA VAL A 404 -0.20 3.18 -18.81
C VAL A 404 -0.59 4.47 -18.11
N GLU A 405 0.34 5.02 -17.34
CA GLU A 405 0.17 6.31 -16.67
C GLU A 405 1.15 7.33 -17.28
N SER A 406 0.66 8.52 -17.62
CA SER A 406 1.49 9.64 -18.05
C SER A 406 1.10 10.95 -17.37
N LYS A 407 2.10 11.79 -17.11
CA LYS A 407 1.93 13.13 -16.54
C LYS A 407 2.46 14.17 -17.50
N SER A 408 1.70 15.23 -17.74
CA SER A 408 2.10 16.36 -18.57
C SER A 408 2.00 17.67 -17.79
N SER A 409 3.10 18.42 -17.73
CA SER A 409 3.12 19.76 -17.13
C SER A 409 2.57 20.84 -18.05
N ARG A 410 2.29 20.53 -19.32
CA ARG A 410 1.59 21.44 -20.24
C ARG A 410 0.12 21.36 -19.91
N ALA A 411 -0.44 22.47 -19.43
CA ALA A 411 -1.89 22.62 -19.37
C ALA A 411 -2.45 22.45 -20.79
N SER A 412 -3.43 21.55 -20.95
CA SER A 412 -4.39 21.64 -22.05
C SER A 412 -5.23 22.91 -21.86
N ASP A 413 -6.39 23.03 -22.51
CA ASP A 413 -7.28 24.19 -22.35
C ASP A 413 -7.85 24.34 -20.91
N PHE A 414 -7.48 23.46 -19.96
CA PHE A 414 -7.97 23.42 -18.58
C PHE A 414 -6.83 23.42 -17.54
N ALA A 415 -7.11 24.03 -16.38
CA ALA A 415 -6.16 24.09 -15.24
C ALA A 415 -5.80 22.71 -14.67
N SER A 416 -6.72 21.75 -14.74
CA SER A 416 -6.46 20.33 -14.47
C SER A 416 -7.39 19.45 -15.29
N SER A 417 -6.85 18.42 -15.93
CA SER A 417 -7.61 17.44 -16.69
C SER A 417 -7.12 16.02 -16.47
N ILE A 418 -8.03 15.06 -16.68
CA ILE A 418 -7.77 13.63 -16.73
C ILE A 418 -8.24 13.16 -18.10
N THR A 419 -7.32 12.71 -18.94
CA THR A 419 -7.63 12.07 -20.20
C THR A 419 -7.48 10.57 -20.02
N VAL A 420 -8.53 9.82 -20.32
CA VAL A 420 -8.50 8.37 -20.29
C VAL A 420 -8.72 7.87 -21.70
N LYS A 421 -7.77 7.06 -22.17
CA LYS A 421 -7.80 6.41 -23.47
C LYS A 421 -7.91 4.90 -23.29
N VAL A 422 -8.97 4.33 -23.82
CA VAL A 422 -9.26 2.90 -23.71
C VAL A 422 -9.17 2.25 -25.09
N LYS A 423 -8.33 1.23 -25.19
CA LYS A 423 -8.10 0.47 -26.42
C LYS A 423 -8.61 -0.96 -26.28
N THR A 424 -9.43 -1.36 -27.25
CA THR A 424 -9.94 -2.73 -27.42
C THR A 424 -9.38 -3.33 -28.71
N LYS A 425 -9.74 -4.58 -29.04
CA LYS A 425 -9.33 -5.22 -30.30
C LYS A 425 -9.83 -4.49 -31.56
N GLN A 426 -10.93 -3.76 -31.45
CA GLN A 426 -11.67 -3.24 -32.60
C GLN A 426 -11.79 -1.72 -32.61
N LYS A 427 -11.79 -1.10 -31.44
CA LYS A 427 -12.04 0.34 -31.24
C LYS A 427 -11.11 0.94 -30.21
N GLU A 428 -10.87 2.22 -30.37
CA GLU A 428 -10.23 3.07 -29.37
C GLU A 428 -11.19 4.21 -29.04
N LEU A 429 -11.28 4.57 -27.77
CA LEU A 429 -12.08 5.67 -27.27
C LEU A 429 -11.19 6.52 -26.36
N GLU A 430 -11.23 7.82 -26.56
CA GLU A 430 -10.54 8.78 -25.71
C GLU A 430 -11.57 9.74 -25.11
N VAL A 431 -11.53 9.92 -23.80
CA VAL A 431 -12.39 10.86 -23.08
C VAL A 431 -11.54 11.72 -22.17
N GLU A 432 -11.68 13.03 -22.30
CA GLU A 432 -11.07 14.00 -21.40
C GLU A 432 -12.14 14.58 -20.48
N GLY A 433 -11.82 14.62 -19.20
CA GLY A 433 -12.59 15.32 -18.20
C GLY A 433 -11.77 16.37 -17.48
N ALA A 434 -12.44 17.40 -16.98
CA ALA A 434 -11.84 18.46 -16.19
C ALA A 434 -12.71 18.78 -14.96
N ILE A 435 -12.10 19.41 -13.96
CA ILE A 435 -12.80 19.93 -12.79
C ILE A 435 -13.00 21.44 -12.98
N PHE A 436 -14.26 21.86 -12.98
CA PHE A 436 -14.65 23.27 -13.06
C PHE A 436 -14.88 23.82 -11.66
N GLY A 437 -14.27 24.97 -11.37
CA GLY A 437 -14.26 25.53 -10.01
C GLY A 437 -13.61 24.56 -9.02
N SER A 438 -14.23 24.37 -7.85
CA SER A 438 -13.65 23.54 -6.78
C SER A 438 -14.11 22.08 -6.77
N ASN A 439 -15.26 21.74 -7.38
CA ASN A 439 -15.85 20.40 -7.21
C ASN A 439 -16.80 19.95 -8.33
N ASN A 440 -16.81 20.60 -9.50
CA ASN A 440 -17.78 20.27 -10.55
C ASN A 440 -17.09 19.48 -11.67
N PRO A 441 -17.22 18.15 -11.73
CA PRO A 441 -16.67 17.37 -12.83
C PRO A 441 -17.41 17.64 -14.13
N ARG A 442 -16.66 17.71 -15.24
CA ARG A 442 -17.18 17.84 -16.60
C ARG A 442 -16.45 16.87 -17.53
N ILE A 443 -17.18 16.27 -18.44
CA ILE A 443 -16.63 15.70 -19.66
C ILE A 443 -16.48 16.85 -20.64
N VAL A 444 -15.25 17.09 -21.11
CA VAL A 444 -14.91 18.23 -21.97
C VAL A 444 -14.61 17.82 -23.40
N ARG A 445 -14.24 16.54 -23.60
CA ARG A 445 -13.91 16.02 -24.93
C ARG A 445 -14.14 14.51 -25.01
N ILE A 446 -14.63 14.06 -26.16
CA ILE A 446 -14.69 12.65 -26.54
C ILE A 446 -14.11 12.53 -27.94
N ASN A 447 -13.00 11.82 -28.08
CA ASN A 447 -12.21 11.76 -29.32
C ASN A 447 -11.92 13.18 -29.86
N SER A 448 -12.44 13.51 -31.04
CA SER A 448 -12.34 14.81 -31.71
C SER A 448 -13.45 15.81 -31.33
N PHE A 449 -14.47 15.38 -30.58
CA PHE A 449 -15.64 16.18 -30.25
C PHE A 449 -15.45 16.93 -28.93
N TYR A 450 -15.60 18.24 -28.97
CA TYR A 450 -15.66 19.09 -27.78
C TYR A 450 -17.12 19.28 -27.35
N LEU A 451 -17.41 19.05 -26.07
CA LEU A 451 -18.71 19.22 -25.44
C LEU A 451 -18.52 19.42 -23.93
N GLU A 452 -19.45 20.05 -23.23
CA GLU A 452 -19.36 20.25 -21.78
C GLU A 452 -20.50 19.54 -21.05
N ALA A 453 -20.34 18.24 -20.77
CA ALA A 453 -21.39 17.42 -20.15
C ALA A 453 -21.11 17.09 -18.68
N VAL A 454 -22.17 17.03 -17.87
CA VAL A 454 -22.08 16.58 -16.47
C VAL A 454 -22.07 15.04 -16.43
N PRO A 455 -21.06 14.38 -15.82
CA PRO A 455 -20.98 12.92 -15.81
C PRO A 455 -21.84 12.28 -14.70
N GLU A 456 -23.15 12.43 -14.79
CA GLU A 456 -24.10 11.96 -13.78
C GLU A 456 -25.42 11.50 -14.40
N GLY A 457 -26.05 10.49 -13.79
CA GLY A 457 -27.42 10.09 -14.11
C GLY A 457 -27.50 9.19 -15.34
N TYR A 458 -28.65 9.23 -16.01
CA TYR A 458 -28.86 8.52 -17.28
C TYR A 458 -28.50 9.45 -18.44
N ILE A 459 -27.52 9.03 -19.25
CA ILE A 459 -27.06 9.80 -20.40
C ILE A 459 -27.29 8.96 -21.66
N LEU A 460 -28.18 9.45 -22.53
CA LEU A 460 -28.37 8.90 -23.86
C LEU A 460 -27.38 9.57 -24.81
N ILE A 461 -26.42 8.79 -25.30
CA ILE A 461 -25.36 9.22 -26.19
C ILE A 461 -25.73 8.83 -27.61
N LEU A 462 -25.79 9.82 -28.50
CA LEU A 462 -26.08 9.64 -29.91
C LEU A 462 -24.90 10.07 -30.76
N ASN A 463 -24.47 9.23 -31.70
CA ASN A 463 -23.61 9.66 -32.80
C ASN A 463 -24.46 9.80 -34.05
N ASN A 464 -24.37 10.93 -34.75
CA ASN A 464 -25.21 11.23 -35.90
C ASN A 464 -24.47 12.05 -36.97
N ARG A 465 -25.03 12.09 -38.17
CA ARG A 465 -24.63 13.09 -39.18
C ARG A 465 -25.25 14.44 -38.81
N ASP A 466 -24.45 15.50 -38.87
CA ASP A 466 -24.87 16.87 -38.55
C ASP A 466 -25.70 17.47 -39.69
N VAL A 467 -27.01 17.15 -39.73
CA VAL A 467 -27.96 17.63 -40.74
C VAL A 467 -29.23 18.21 -40.10
N PRO A 468 -29.96 19.10 -40.79
CA PRO A 468 -31.19 19.68 -40.24
C PRO A 468 -32.22 18.62 -39.83
N GLY A 469 -32.88 18.84 -38.68
CA GLY A 469 -34.02 18.04 -38.21
C GLY A 469 -33.68 16.91 -37.23
N VAL A 470 -32.40 16.53 -37.04
CA VAL A 470 -32.02 15.40 -36.17
C VAL A 470 -32.44 15.62 -34.71
N ILE A 471 -32.11 16.77 -34.12
CA ILE A 471 -32.43 17.09 -32.73
C ILE A 471 -33.95 17.08 -32.51
N GLY A 472 -34.71 17.67 -33.44
CA GLY A 472 -36.17 17.69 -33.38
C GLY A 472 -36.78 16.29 -33.46
N ALA A 473 -36.24 15.41 -34.31
CA ALA A 473 -36.70 14.02 -34.43
C ALA A 473 -36.45 13.22 -33.15
N VAL A 474 -35.26 13.36 -32.55
CA VAL A 474 -34.90 12.71 -31.27
C VAL A 474 -35.81 13.20 -30.14
N GLY A 475 -35.93 14.52 -29.97
CA GLY A 475 -36.75 15.11 -28.91
C GLY A 475 -38.22 14.74 -29.04
N THR A 476 -38.75 14.72 -30.27
CA THR A 476 -40.14 14.29 -30.53
C THR A 476 -40.34 12.83 -30.16
N LEU A 477 -39.43 11.94 -30.55
CA LEU A 477 -39.52 10.51 -30.25
C LEU A 477 -39.46 10.25 -28.74
N LEU A 478 -38.53 10.89 -28.03
CA LEU A 478 -38.43 10.78 -26.57
C LEU A 478 -39.69 11.31 -25.88
N GLY A 479 -40.19 12.47 -26.29
CA GLY A 479 -41.44 13.04 -25.77
C GLY A 479 -42.66 12.16 -26.01
N GLN A 480 -42.79 11.55 -27.19
CA GLN A 480 -43.85 10.58 -27.49
C GLN A 480 -43.80 9.33 -26.60
N LYS A 481 -42.60 8.97 -26.12
CA LYS A 481 -42.38 7.87 -25.19
C LYS A 481 -42.43 8.31 -23.73
N GLY A 482 -42.74 9.58 -23.45
CA GLY A 482 -42.85 10.13 -22.10
C GLY A 482 -41.51 10.26 -21.37
N ILE A 483 -40.39 10.34 -22.10
CA ILE A 483 -39.04 10.45 -21.53
C ILE A 483 -38.66 11.94 -21.50
N ASN A 484 -38.45 12.47 -20.29
CA ASN A 484 -38.03 13.86 -20.12
C ASN A 484 -36.52 14.03 -20.41
N ILE A 485 -36.15 15.18 -20.97
CA ILE A 485 -34.76 15.59 -21.20
C ILE A 485 -34.43 16.70 -20.20
N ALA A 486 -33.51 16.44 -19.29
CA ALA A 486 -33.05 17.40 -18.28
C ALA A 486 -32.03 18.40 -18.86
N SER A 487 -31.11 17.93 -19.69
CA SER A 487 -30.13 18.76 -20.40
C SER A 487 -29.68 18.08 -21.69
N MET A 488 -29.10 18.87 -22.59
CA MET A 488 -28.56 18.37 -23.84
C MET A 488 -27.28 19.13 -24.21
N GLU A 489 -26.24 18.37 -24.55
CA GLU A 489 -24.99 18.91 -25.09
C GLU A 489 -24.71 18.34 -26.49
N LEU A 490 -24.19 19.17 -27.38
CA LEU A 490 -23.87 18.82 -28.76
C LEU A 490 -22.40 19.16 -29.05
N GLY A 491 -21.62 18.15 -29.41
CA GLY A 491 -20.28 18.31 -29.98
C GLY A 491 -20.31 17.99 -31.46
N ARG A 492 -19.75 18.86 -32.31
CA ARG A 492 -19.62 18.61 -33.76
C ARG A 492 -18.16 18.72 -34.17
N GLU A 493 -17.72 17.85 -35.08
CA GLU A 493 -16.36 17.96 -35.66
C GLU A 493 -16.26 19.19 -36.56
N LYS A 494 -17.22 19.34 -37.47
CA LYS A 494 -17.37 20.45 -38.41
C LYS A 494 -18.80 20.50 -38.89
N ALA A 495 -19.22 21.64 -39.43
CA ALA A 495 -20.55 21.78 -40.04
C ALA A 495 -20.74 20.72 -41.15
N GLY A 496 -21.85 19.97 -41.07
CA GLY A 496 -22.16 18.89 -42.03
C GLY A 496 -21.34 17.61 -41.87
N GLY A 497 -20.52 17.52 -40.82
CA GLY A 497 -19.72 16.34 -40.48
C GLY A 497 -20.48 15.37 -39.56
N MET A 498 -19.74 14.71 -38.68
CA MET A 498 -20.30 13.93 -37.59
C MET A 498 -20.58 14.84 -36.38
N ALA A 499 -21.54 14.43 -35.58
CA ALA A 499 -21.85 15.01 -34.29
C ALA A 499 -22.06 13.93 -33.23
N ILE A 500 -21.73 14.26 -31.98
CA ILE A 500 -22.08 13.50 -30.79
C ILE A 500 -23.01 14.37 -29.94
N SER A 501 -24.10 13.78 -29.46
CA SER A 501 -25.05 14.45 -28.57
C SER A 501 -25.21 13.67 -27.28
N PHE A 502 -25.19 14.38 -26.17
CA PHE A 502 -25.49 13.86 -24.83
C PHE A 502 -26.87 14.38 -24.45
N PHE A 503 -27.79 13.47 -24.17
CA PHE A 503 -29.11 13.79 -23.62
C PHE A 503 -29.20 13.23 -22.22
N HIS A 504 -29.19 14.10 -21.21
CA HIS A 504 -29.50 13.70 -19.85
C HIS A 504 -31.00 13.49 -19.75
N VAL A 505 -31.39 12.27 -19.37
CA VAL A 505 -32.78 11.89 -19.22
C VAL A 505 -33.04 11.49 -17.77
N ASP A 506 -34.24 11.73 -17.29
CA ASP A 506 -34.56 11.48 -15.87
C ASP A 506 -34.62 9.99 -15.54
N ASP A 507 -34.99 9.17 -16.53
CA ASP A 507 -35.24 7.74 -16.39
C ASP A 507 -34.47 6.89 -17.40
N ALA A 508 -34.33 5.60 -17.11
CA ALA A 508 -33.74 4.65 -18.04
C ALA A 508 -34.55 4.55 -19.34
N VAL A 509 -33.88 4.69 -20.48
CA VAL A 509 -34.51 4.56 -21.81
C VAL A 509 -34.77 3.08 -22.13
N PRO A 510 -36.02 2.68 -22.39
CA PRO A 510 -36.36 1.30 -22.77
C PRO A 510 -35.65 0.85 -24.05
N LYS A 511 -35.34 -0.45 -24.16
CA LYS A 511 -34.66 -1.03 -25.34
C LYS A 511 -35.39 -0.71 -26.65
N GLU A 512 -36.71 -0.80 -26.67
CA GLU A 512 -37.55 -0.50 -27.84
C GLU A 512 -37.38 0.96 -28.28
N THR A 513 -37.23 1.90 -27.34
CA THR A 513 -37.00 3.31 -27.64
C THR A 513 -35.59 3.53 -28.19
N LEU A 514 -34.58 2.83 -27.66
CA LEU A 514 -33.21 2.86 -28.22
C LEU A 514 -33.17 2.32 -29.65
N GLU A 515 -33.92 1.26 -29.95
CA GLU A 515 -34.03 0.73 -31.31
C GLU A 515 -34.75 1.70 -32.26
N ALA A 516 -35.83 2.33 -31.80
CA ALA A 516 -36.51 3.37 -32.57
C ALA A 516 -35.60 4.56 -32.89
N LEU A 517 -34.76 4.98 -31.93
CA LEU A 517 -33.74 6.02 -32.14
C LEU A 517 -32.71 5.60 -33.20
N ARG A 518 -32.24 4.35 -33.16
CA ARG A 518 -31.28 3.81 -34.16
C ARG A 518 -31.86 3.72 -35.57
N ASN A 519 -33.18 3.63 -35.70
CA ASN A 519 -33.87 3.60 -36.99
C ASN A 519 -34.08 4.99 -37.60
N LEU A 520 -33.76 6.08 -36.88
CA LEU A 520 -33.81 7.42 -37.45
C LEU A 520 -32.70 7.58 -38.52
N PRO A 521 -33.00 8.12 -39.72
CA PRO A 521 -32.08 8.08 -40.87
C PRO A 521 -30.67 8.67 -40.66
N SER A 522 -30.54 9.60 -39.72
CA SER A 522 -29.29 10.33 -39.47
C SER A 522 -28.53 9.86 -38.25
N ILE A 523 -29.11 8.95 -37.45
CA ILE A 523 -28.50 8.37 -36.25
C ILE A 523 -27.63 7.18 -36.66
N VAL A 524 -26.38 7.17 -36.21
CA VAL A 524 -25.41 6.10 -36.46
C VAL A 524 -25.34 5.16 -35.27
N THR A 525 -25.28 5.69 -34.05
CA THR A 525 -25.40 4.89 -32.82
C THR A 525 -26.25 5.61 -31.79
N ALA A 526 -26.92 4.82 -30.94
CA ALA A 526 -27.64 5.29 -29.77
C ALA A 526 -27.37 4.33 -28.61
N GLU A 527 -26.77 4.87 -27.54
CA GLU A 527 -26.31 4.12 -26.37
C GLU A 527 -26.77 4.83 -25.10
N LEU A 528 -27.32 4.07 -24.15
CA LEU A 528 -27.66 4.60 -22.83
C LEU A 528 -26.58 4.18 -21.85
N VAL A 529 -26.00 5.16 -21.15
CA VAL A 529 -25.08 4.92 -20.06
C VAL A 529 -25.68 5.40 -18.74
N LYS A 530 -25.28 4.77 -17.64
CA LYS A 530 -25.61 5.21 -16.28
C LYS A 530 -24.33 5.54 -15.54
N LEU A 531 -24.19 6.79 -15.10
CA LEU A 531 -22.97 7.30 -14.48
C LEU A 531 -23.13 7.58 -13.00
#